data_AF-A0A2X0XHW9-F1
#
_entry.id   AF-A0A2X0XHW9-F1
#
_cell.length_a   1.000
_cell.length_b   1.000
_cell.length_c   1.000
_cell.angle_alpha   90.00
_cell.angle_beta   90.00
_cell.angle_gamma   90.00
#
_symmetry.space_group_name_H-M   'P 1'
#
loop_
_entity.id
_entity.type
_entity.pdbx_description
1 polymer ?
#
loop_
_entity_poly.entity_id
_entity_poly.type
_entity_poly.pdbx_seq_one_letter_code
_entity_poly.pdbx_strand_id
1 'polypeptide(L)'
;MNKHIEMILEASPVNVSHDTYRRECRYTRGIHIEEQEFLAILNTMSHDSRLYFDFHNPRKEIKKGTYLNGHSGLAYNIYEYYKQNYNIEISELINGKDFYVKIV
;
A
#
# COMPACT_ATOMS: atom_id res chain seq x y z
N MET A 1 17.63 -4.97 14.45
CA MET A 1 16.18 -5.00 14.69
C MET A 1 15.57 -6.04 13.77
N ASN A 2 14.80 -6.97 14.30
CA ASN A 2 14.02 -7.88 13.44
C ASN A 2 12.87 -7.08 12.86
N LYS A 3 12.92 -6.85 11.55
CA LYS A 3 11.89 -6.13 10.83
C LYS A 3 10.71 -7.08 10.60
N HIS A 4 9.51 -6.63 10.95
CA HIS A 4 8.29 -7.42 10.82
C HIS A 4 7.25 -6.62 10.06
N ILE A 5 6.67 -7.23 9.05
CA ILE A 5 5.58 -6.67 8.26
C ILE A 5 4.64 -7.81 7.90
N GLU A 6 3.35 -7.56 8.04
CA GLU A 6 2.32 -8.55 7.83
C GLU A 6 1.06 -7.91 7.25
N MET A 7 0.21 -8.75 6.67
CA MET A 7 -1.15 -8.38 6.33
C MET A 7 -1.99 -8.30 7.60
N ILE A 8 -2.78 -7.24 7.71
CA ILE A 8 -3.75 -7.04 8.79
C ILE A 8 -5.13 -7.37 8.24
N LEU A 9 -5.89 -8.16 9.01
CA LEU A 9 -7.29 -8.46 8.73
C LEU A 9 -8.16 -7.69 9.71
N GLU A 10 -9.09 -6.91 9.17
CA GLU A 10 -9.95 -6.04 9.95
C GLU A 10 -11.29 -6.70 10.23
N ALA A 11 -11.75 -6.64 11.49
CA ALA A 11 -13.08 -7.09 11.88
C ALA A 11 -14.20 -6.21 11.27
N SER A 12 -13.89 -4.94 10.99
CA SER A 12 -14.78 -3.97 10.39
C SER A 12 -14.10 -3.25 9.23
N PRO A 13 -14.79 -2.93 8.12
CA PRO A 13 -14.14 -2.30 6.98
C PRO A 13 -13.53 -0.93 7.31
N VAL A 14 -12.32 -0.71 6.81
CA VAL A 14 -11.65 0.59 6.77
C VAL A 14 -12.07 1.29 5.48
N ASN A 15 -12.58 2.52 5.61
CA ASN A 15 -12.96 3.34 4.48
C ASN A 15 -11.78 4.21 4.03
N VAL A 16 -11.50 4.22 2.73
CA VAL A 16 -10.45 5.03 2.13
C VAL A 16 -11.03 5.78 0.94
N SER A 17 -10.87 7.10 0.91
CA SER A 17 -11.39 7.91 -0.19
C SER A 17 -10.67 7.60 -1.50
N HIS A 18 -11.42 7.59 -2.60
CA HIS A 18 -10.88 7.54 -3.95
C HIS A 18 -11.38 8.76 -4.73
N ASP A 19 -10.62 9.85 -4.67
CA ASP A 19 -11.13 11.17 -5.09
C ASP A 19 -11.45 11.23 -6.59
N THR A 20 -10.71 10.49 -7.44
CA THR A 20 -10.98 10.41 -8.88
C THR A 20 -12.37 9.86 -9.20
N TYR A 21 -12.82 8.83 -8.46
CA TYR A 21 -14.15 8.24 -8.61
C TYR A 21 -15.20 8.82 -7.66
N ARG A 22 -14.81 9.77 -6.79
CA ARG A 22 -15.65 10.38 -5.75
C ARG A 22 -16.41 9.35 -4.92
N ARG A 23 -15.74 8.25 -4.57
CA ARG A 23 -16.30 7.14 -3.77
C ARG A 23 -15.38 6.78 -2.61
N GLU A 24 -15.93 6.09 -1.62
CA GLU A 24 -15.15 5.41 -0.58
C GLU A 24 -14.95 3.95 -0.96
N CYS A 25 -13.69 3.52 -0.99
CA CYS A 25 -13.33 2.11 -1.04
C CYS A 25 -13.37 1.53 0.38
N ARG A 26 -13.88 0.30 0.52
CA ARG A 26 -14.02 -0.38 1.80
C ARG A 26 -13.13 -1.61 1.81
N TYR A 27 -12.18 -1.65 2.73
CA TYR A 27 -11.19 -2.72 2.82
C TYR A 27 -11.29 -3.44 4.15
N THR A 28 -11.27 -4.77 4.13
CA THR A 28 -11.16 -5.61 5.33
C THR A 28 -9.75 -6.15 5.53
N ARG A 29 -8.80 -5.66 4.73
CA ARG A 29 -7.39 -6.03 4.81
C ARG A 29 -6.49 -4.86 4.47
N GLY A 30 -5.34 -4.80 5.11
CA GLY A 30 -4.36 -3.77 4.81
C GLY A 30 -2.97 -4.09 5.32
N ILE A 31 -2.06 -3.16 5.09
CA ILE A 31 -0.66 -3.29 5.48
C ILE A 31 -0.20 -1.95 6.05
N HIS A 32 0.58 -2.00 7.12
CA HIS A 32 1.11 -0.81 7.78
C HIS A 32 2.59 -0.68 7.39
N ILE A 33 2.95 0.48 6.83
CA ILE A 33 4.28 0.73 6.27
C ILE A 33 4.79 2.07 6.80
N GLU A 34 6.03 2.10 7.26
CA GLU A 34 6.68 3.33 7.71
C GLU A 34 6.82 4.33 6.57
N GLU A 35 6.64 5.62 6.87
CA GLU A 35 6.67 6.71 5.88
C GLU A 35 7.89 6.66 4.96
N GLN A 36 9.09 6.51 5.53
CA GLN A 36 10.35 6.48 4.76
C GLN A 36 10.46 5.26 3.84
N GLU A 37 9.89 4.13 4.24
CA GLU A 37 9.87 2.90 3.45
C GLU A 37 8.91 3.03 2.29
N PHE A 38 7.73 3.62 2.53
CA PHE A 38 6.78 3.87 1.47
C PHE A 38 7.32 4.87 0.44
N LEU A 39 8.02 5.92 0.89
CA LEU A 39 8.72 6.85 -0.01
C LEU A 39 9.80 6.13 -0.84
N ALA A 40 10.58 5.23 -0.24
CA ALA A 40 11.56 4.43 -0.96
C ALA A 40 10.89 3.53 -2.03
N ILE A 41 9.76 2.89 -1.69
CA ILE A 41 8.97 2.08 -2.64
C ILE A 41 8.48 2.94 -3.81
N LEU A 42 7.97 4.15 -3.56
CA LEU A 42 7.51 5.06 -4.61
C LEU A 42 8.64 5.52 -5.53
N ASN A 43 9.88 5.62 -5.02
CA ASN A 43 11.06 6.00 -5.80
C ASN A 43 11.58 4.88 -6.71
N THR A 44 11.21 3.62 -6.43
CA THR A 44 11.59 2.47 -7.28
C THR A 44 10.54 2.13 -8.34
N MET A 45 9.36 2.77 -8.30
CA MET A 45 8.29 2.51 -9.26
C MET A 45 8.67 2.94 -10.67
N SER A 46 8.27 2.14 -11.66
CA SER A 46 8.25 2.58 -13.05
C SER A 46 7.28 3.75 -13.24
N HIS A 47 7.46 4.51 -14.32
CA HIS A 47 6.57 5.62 -14.68
C HIS A 47 5.10 5.19 -14.71
N ASP A 48 4.78 4.07 -15.36
CA ASP A 48 3.41 3.57 -15.48
C ASP A 48 2.82 3.13 -14.13
N SER A 49 3.64 2.47 -13.30
CA SER A 49 3.22 2.07 -11.94
C SER A 49 2.92 3.30 -11.09
N ARG A 50 3.74 4.35 -11.22
CA ARG A 50 3.56 5.60 -10.49
C ARG A 50 2.30 6.35 -10.93
N LEU A 51 2.06 6.46 -12.24
CA LEU A 51 0.83 7.06 -12.77
C LEU A 51 -0.42 6.34 -12.26
N TYR A 52 -0.39 5.01 -12.23
CA TYR A 52 -1.53 4.22 -11.75
C TYR A 52 -1.72 4.38 -10.23
N PHE A 53 -0.64 4.43 -9.45
CA PHE A 53 -0.71 4.75 -8.03
C PHE A 53 -1.35 6.14 -7.79
N ASP A 54 -0.88 7.17 -8.49
CA ASP A 54 -1.36 8.54 -8.34
C ASP A 54 -2.85 8.67 -8.76
N PHE A 55 -3.31 7.86 -9.72
CA PHE A 55 -4.72 7.80 -10.11
C PHE A 55 -5.64 7.29 -8.98
N HIS A 56 -5.18 6.29 -8.22
CA HIS A 56 -5.91 5.71 -7.09
C HIS A 56 -5.76 6.52 -5.79
N ASN A 57 -4.69 7.31 -5.68
CA ASN A 57 -4.36 8.11 -4.50
C ASN A 57 -4.08 9.58 -4.85
N PRO A 58 -4.96 10.25 -5.59
CA PRO A 58 -4.70 11.58 -6.11
C PRO A 58 -4.48 12.55 -4.94
N ARG A 59 -3.36 13.28 -4.98
CA ARG A 59 -3.03 14.35 -3.99
C ARG A 59 -2.96 13.89 -2.54
N LYS A 60 -2.88 12.58 -2.27
CA LYS A 60 -2.71 12.08 -0.90
C LYS A 60 -1.26 12.27 -0.48
N GLU A 61 -1.07 12.98 0.62
CA GLU A 61 0.25 13.15 1.22
C GLU A 61 0.73 11.83 1.82
N ILE A 62 1.96 11.44 1.50
CA ILE A 62 2.63 10.29 2.11
C ILE A 62 3.18 10.73 3.46
N LYS A 63 2.33 10.66 4.48
CA LYS A 63 2.66 11.01 5.85
C LYS A 63 2.02 10.07 6.85
N LYS A 64 2.62 9.92 8.04
CA LYS A 64 2.04 9.15 9.14
C LYS A 64 0.55 9.47 9.36
N GLY A 65 -0.26 8.42 9.43
CA GLY A 65 -1.72 8.50 9.57
C GLY A 65 -2.50 8.52 8.25
N THR A 66 -1.84 8.65 7.10
CA THR A 66 -2.50 8.57 5.80
C THR A 66 -2.93 7.14 5.47
N TYR A 67 -4.13 7.02 4.89
CA TYR A 67 -4.64 5.78 4.29
C TYR A 67 -4.70 5.88 2.76
N LEU A 68 -4.12 4.88 2.09
CA LEU A 68 -4.01 4.81 0.63
C LEU A 68 -4.78 3.59 0.11
N ASN A 69 -5.36 3.73 -1.08
CA ASN A 69 -5.97 2.64 -1.83
C ASN A 69 -4.84 1.79 -2.43
N GLY A 70 -4.80 0.52 -2.04
CA GLY A 70 -3.88 -0.48 -2.57
C GLY A 70 -4.51 -1.30 -3.68
N HIS A 71 -3.76 -1.47 -4.76
CA HIS A 71 -4.10 -2.26 -5.94
C HIS A 71 -2.96 -3.25 -6.26
N SER A 72 -3.19 -4.19 -7.17
CA SER A 72 -2.23 -5.26 -7.51
C SER A 72 -0.83 -4.76 -7.90
N GLY A 73 -0.73 -3.70 -8.71
CA GLY A 73 0.56 -3.09 -9.03
C GLY A 73 1.32 -2.55 -7.81
N LEU A 74 0.62 -1.90 -6.86
CA LEU A 74 1.24 -1.43 -5.62
C LEU A 74 1.65 -2.59 -4.73
N ALA A 75 0.81 -3.63 -4.63
CA ALA A 75 1.11 -4.85 -3.90
C ALA A 75 2.44 -5.47 -4.35
N TYR A 76 2.65 -5.57 -5.67
CA TYR A 76 3.90 -6.10 -6.24
C TYR A 76 5.12 -5.24 -5.90
N ASN A 77 5.02 -3.92 -6.03
CA ASN A 77 6.12 -3.01 -5.68
C ASN A 77 6.49 -3.09 -4.18
N ILE A 78 5.50 -3.19 -3.29
CA ILE A 78 5.72 -3.39 -1.85
C ILE A 78 6.41 -4.74 -1.61
N TYR A 79 5.89 -5.82 -2.19
CA TYR A 79 6.45 -7.16 -2.03
C TYR A 79 7.92 -7.22 -2.48
N GLU A 80 8.23 -6.70 -3.66
CA GLU A 80 9.59 -6.68 -4.19
C GLU A 80 10.54 -5.87 -3.29
N TYR A 81 10.10 -4.72 -2.80
CA TYR A 81 10.89 -3.91 -1.87
C TYR A 81 11.27 -4.68 -0.61
N TYR A 82 10.31 -5.33 0.05
CA TYR A 82 10.58 -6.07 1.28
C TYR A 82 11.39 -7.35 1.04
N LYS A 83 11.15 -8.04 -0.08
CA LYS A 83 11.92 -9.21 -0.47
C LYS A 83 13.38 -8.85 -0.74
N GLN A 84 13.64 -7.80 -1.51
CA GLN A 84 15.00 -7.43 -1.92
C GLN A 84 15.82 -6.80 -0.78
N ASN A 85 15.21 -5.97 0.06
CA ASN A 85 15.93 -5.22 1.08
C ASN A 85 16.01 -5.93 2.44
N TYR A 86 15.08 -6.85 2.71
CA TYR A 86 14.96 -7.49 4.02
C TYR A 86 14.80 -9.01 3.97
N ASN A 87 14.72 -9.61 2.78
CA ASN A 87 14.42 -11.03 2.60
C ASN A 87 13.11 -11.45 3.30
N ILE A 88 12.12 -10.55 3.31
CA ILE A 88 10.79 -10.78 3.89
C ILE A 88 9.81 -11.05 2.75
N GLU A 89 9.14 -12.19 2.80
CA GLU A 89 8.08 -12.54 1.85
C GLU A 89 6.70 -12.29 2.46
N ILE A 90 5.91 -11.44 1.81
CA ILE A 90 4.54 -11.10 2.20
C ILE A 90 3.58 -11.74 1.21
N SER A 91 3.61 -13.07 1.09
CA SER A 91 2.91 -13.81 0.02
C SER A 91 1.40 -13.54 -0.01
N GLU A 92 0.80 -13.27 1.15
CA GLU A 92 -0.61 -12.92 1.27
C GLU A 92 -0.97 -11.62 0.51
N LEU A 93 -0.03 -10.69 0.36
CA LEU A 93 -0.21 -9.43 -0.35
C LEU A 93 -0.42 -9.66 -1.86
N ILE A 94 0.22 -10.69 -2.43
CA ILE A 94 0.19 -11.01 -3.88
C ILE A 94 -0.90 -12.05 -4.17
N ASN A 95 -2.16 -11.70 -3.95
CA ASN A 95 -3.29 -12.59 -4.20
C ASN A 95 -4.41 -11.98 -5.07
N GLY A 96 -4.13 -10.84 -5.70
CA GLY A 96 -5.05 -10.15 -6.62
C GLY A 96 -6.21 -9.41 -5.96
N LYS A 97 -6.31 -9.41 -4.62
CA LYS A 97 -7.34 -8.64 -3.89
C LYS A 97 -6.81 -7.25 -3.52
N ASP A 98 -7.67 -6.25 -3.64
CA ASP A 98 -7.37 -4.90 -3.17
C ASP A 98 -7.26 -4.84 -1.64
N PHE A 99 -6.59 -3.82 -1.15
CA PHE A 99 -6.23 -3.63 0.26
C PHE A 99 -6.06 -2.14 0.57
N TYR A 100 -5.93 -1.79 1.84
CA TYR A 100 -5.47 -0.44 2.21
C TYR A 100 -3.99 -0.45 2.61
N VAL A 101 -3.30 0.66 2.41
CA VAL A 101 -2.01 0.93 3.08
C VAL A 101 -2.24 2.00 4.13
N LYS A 102 -1.74 1.79 5.34
CA LYS A 102 -1.66 2.83 6.37
C LYS A 102 -0.20 3.22 6.55
N ILE A 103 0.09 4.50 6.43
CA ILE A 103 1.40 5.04 6.72
C ILE A 103 1.55 5.17 8.25
N VAL A 104 2.54 4.51 8.85
CA VAL A 104 2.80 4.51 10.29
C VAL A 104 4.06 5.28 10.67
#